data_AF-A0A3M2V1L2-F1
#
_entry.id   AF-A0A3M2V1L2-F1
#
_cell.length_a   1.000
_cell.length_b   1.000
_cell.length_c   1.000
_cell.angle_alpha   90.00
_cell.angle_beta   90.00
_cell.angle_gamma   90.00
#
_symmetry.space_group_name_H-M   'P 1'
#
loop_
_entity.id
_entity.type
_entity.pdbx_description
1 polymer ?
#
loop_
_entity_poly.entity_id
_entity_poly.type
_entity_poly.pdbx_seq_one_letter_code
_entity_poly.pdbx_strand_id
1 'polypeptide(L)' 'MWSEKVMRQKLDYIHHNPVKRGYVDVGEHWRYSSARDYEGQRGLIDIQRWC' A
#
# COMPACT_ATOMS: atom_id res chain seq x y z
N MET A 1 19.02 1.45 -10.71
CA MET A 1 18.62 0.03 -10.71
C MET A 1 17.74 -0.21 -9.50
N TRP A 2 16.43 -0.18 -9.67
CA TRP A 2 15.48 -0.45 -8.59
C TRP A 2 15.20 -1.95 -8.61
N SER A 3 15.61 -2.67 -7.56
CA SER A 3 15.24 -4.08 -7.45
C SER A 3 13.82 -4.18 -6.90
N GLU A 4 13.11 -5.24 -7.30
CA GLU A 4 11.76 -5.53 -6.82
C GLU A 4 11.70 -5.54 -5.28
N LYS A 5 12.74 -6.07 -4.63
CA LYS A 5 12.89 -6.09 -3.17
C LYS A 5 12.86 -4.67 -2.57
N VAL A 6 13.57 -3.73 -3.18
CA VAL A 6 13.62 -2.33 -2.71
C VAL A 6 12.26 -1.67 -2.88
N MET A 7 11.56 -1.95 -3.98
CA MET A 7 10.21 -1.42 -4.19
C MET A 7 9.21 -1.97 -3.18
N ARG A 8 9.22 -3.28 -2.93
CA ARG A 8 8.37 -3.91 -1.91
C ARG A 8 8.60 -3.30 -0.53
N GLN A 9 9.86 -3.11 -0.14
CA GLN A 9 10.20 -2.46 1.13
C GLN A 9 9.61 -1.03 1.24
N LYS A 10 9.66 -0.25 0.15
CA LYS A 10 9.08 1.10 0.12
C LYS A 10 7.56 1.08 0.15
N LEU A 11 6.95 0.13 -0.55
CA LEU A 11 5.51 -0.08 -0.56
C LEU A 11 5.00 -0.40 0.85
N ASP A 12 5.63 -1.36 1.53
CA ASP A 12 5.29 -1.75 2.90
C ASP A 12 5.38 -0.55 3.86
N TYR A 13 6.42 0.26 3.72
CA TYR A 13 6.58 1.47 4.52
C TYR A 13 5.42 2.46 4.33
N ILE A 14 4.99 2.68 3.08
CA ILE A 14 3.89 3.60 2.75
C ILE A 14 2.56 3.06 3.30
N HIS A 15 2.28 1.77 3.15
CA HIS A 15 1.05 1.14 3.64
C HIS A 15 0.96 1.08 5.16
N HIS A 16 2.09 1.02 5.86
CA HIS A 16 2.13 1.05 7.33
C HIS A 16 2.16 2.45 7.94
N ASN A 17 2.43 3.50 7.17
CA ASN A 17 2.45 4.87 7.69
C ASN A 17 1.14 5.30 8.40
N PRO A 18 -0.07 5.05 7.86
CA PRO A 18 -1.30 5.43 8.55
C PRO A 18 -1.54 4.64 9.84
N VAL A 19 -1.04 3.39 9.92
CA VAL A 19 -1.08 2.57 11.15
C VAL A 19 -0.13 3.11 12.20
N LYS A 20 1.13 3.38 11.83
CA LYS A 20 2.13 3.95 12.75
C LYS A 20 1.75 5.32 13.29
N ARG A 21 0.94 6.07 12.53
CA ARG A 21 0.39 7.37 12.93
C ARG A 21 -0.87 7.25 13.81
N GLY A 22 -1.42 6.05 13.96
CA GLY A 22 -2.63 5.78 14.75
C GLY A 22 -3.93 6.25 14.07
N TYR A 23 -3.93 6.45 12.76
CA TYR A 23 -5.15 6.86 12.05
C TYR A 23 -6.09 5.68 11.74
N VAL A 24 -5.52 4.49 11.58
CA VAL A 24 -6.23 3.25 11.27
C VAL A 24 -5.55 2.07 11.96
N ASP A 25 -6.32 1.04 12.30
CA ASP A 25 -5.77 -0.18 12.91
C ASP A 25 -5.03 -1.06 11.90
N VAL A 26 -5.44 -1.02 10.63
CA VAL A 26 -4.84 -1.79 9.52
C VAL A 26 -4.65 -0.92 8.28
N GLY A 27 -3.55 -1.13 7.55
CA GLY A 27 -3.16 -0.30 6.39
C GLY A 27 -4.19 -0.29 5.26
N GLU A 28 -4.92 -1.39 5.08
CA GLU A 28 -6.02 -1.53 4.11
C GLU A 28 -7.19 -0.57 4.36
N HIS A 29 -7.44 -0.18 5.60
CA HIS A 29 -8.53 0.76 5.91
C HIS A 29 -8.23 2.18 5.45
N TRP A 30 -6.98 2.47 5.07
CA TRP A 30 -6.62 3.77 4.52
C TRP A 30 -7.16 3.92 3.09
N ARG A 31 -8.30 4.60 2.98
CA ARG A 31 -9.05 4.74 1.71
C ARG A 31 -8.24 5.31 0.54
N TYR A 32 -7.27 6.17 0.83
CA TYR A 32 -6.41 6.81 -0.17
C TYR A 32 -5.03 6.13 -0.28
N SER A 33 -4.98 4.82 -0.08
CA SER A 33 -3.79 3.98 -0.26
C SER A 33 -4.12 2.82 -1.17
N SER A 34 -3.11 2.35 -1.90
CA SER A 34 -3.18 1.13 -2.71
C SER A 34 -3.10 -0.16 -1.88
N ALA A 35 -2.99 -0.09 -0.55
CA ALA A 35 -2.88 -1.26 0.33
C ALA A 35 -3.97 -2.32 0.03
N ARG A 36 -5.20 -1.86 -0.20
CA ARG A 36 -6.33 -2.71 -0.56
C ARG A 36 -6.13 -3.47 -1.87
N ASP A 37 -5.56 -2.81 -2.88
CA ASP A 37 -5.27 -3.40 -4.18
C ASP A 37 -4.24 -4.53 -4.09
N TYR A 38 -3.28 -4.43 -3.17
CA TYR A 38 -2.30 -5.50 -2.94
C TYR A 38 -2.90 -6.69 -2.17
N GLU A 39 -3.97 -6.46 -1.41
CA GLU A 39 -4.75 -7.49 -0.69
C GLU A 39 -5.91 -8.06 -1.54
N GLY A 40 -5.91 -7.78 -2.85
CA GLY A 40 -6.92 -8.29 -3.78
C GLY A 40 -8.29 -7.60 -3.66
N GLN A 41 -8.42 -6.57 -2.83
CA GLN A 41 -9.60 -5.73 -2.75
C GLN A 41 -9.55 -4.61 -3.79
N ARG A 42 -10.70 -4.09 -4.20
CA ARG A 42 -10.76 -2.94 -5.10
C ARG A 42 -10.42 -1.65 -4.36
N GLY A 43 -9.33 -0.98 -4.76
CA GLY A 43 -8.97 0.35 -4.32
C GLY A 43 -9.95 1.43 -4.80
N LEU A 44 -9.83 2.63 -4.23
CA LEU A 44 -10.61 3.80 -4.67
C LEU A 44 -10.14 4.33 -6.04
N ILE A 45 -8.84 4.20 -6.31
CA ILE A 45 -8.18 4.69 -7.52
C ILE A 45 -7.51 3.48 -8.17
N ASP A 46 -7.71 3.29 -9.46
CA ASP A 46 -7.08 2.21 -10.19
C ASP A 46 -5.56 2.40 -10.20
N ILE A 47 -4.84 1.34 -9.83
CA ILE A 47 -3.38 1.33 -9.84
C ILE A 47 -2.84 0.65 -11.10
N GLN A 48 -1.78 1.22 -11.67
CA GLN A 48 -1.01 0.52 -12.69
C GLN A 48 -0.18 -0.57 -12.01
N ARG A 49 -0.61 -1.82 -12.17
CA ARG A 49 0.21 -2.96 -11.80
C ARG A 49 1.32 -3.10 -12.83
N TRP A 50 2.53 -3.36 -12.35
CA TRP A 50 3.65 -3.66 -13.23
C TRP A 50 3.50 -5.13 -13.59
N CYS A 51 2.95 -5.39 -14.77
CA CYS A 51 3.06 -6.70 -15.42
C CYS A 51 4.44 -6.83 -16.05
#